data_AF-A0A1I1TTF8-F1
#
_entry.id   AF-A0A1I1TTF8-F1
#
_cell.length_a   1.000
_cell.length_b   1.000
_cell.length_c   1.000
_cell.angle_alpha   90.00
_cell.angle_beta   90.00
_cell.angle_gamma   90.00
#
_symmetry.space_group_name_H-M   'P 1'
#
loop_
_entity.id
_entity.type
_entity.pdbx_description
1 polymer ?
#
loop_
_entity_poly.entity_id
_entity_poly.type
_entity_poly.pdbx_seq_one_letter_code
_entity_poly.pdbx_strand_id
1 'polypeptide(L)' 'MTAPAMTLGIPAEPGQPVTGMCWLWCGGTAVPVWWAGHVRIGAAAAGLWACQGCLQHLARMVRAADDAAERARRLAT' A
#
# COMPACT_ATOMS: atom_id res chain seq x y z
N MET A 1 2.67 10.95 20.44
CA MET A 1 2.04 9.63 20.67
C MET A 1 1.18 9.32 19.46
N THR A 2 1.68 8.52 18.52
CA THR A 2 0.96 8.20 17.28
C THR A 2 0.09 6.97 17.53
N ALA A 3 -1.22 7.09 17.43
CA ALA A 3 -2.14 5.96 17.57
C ALA A 3 -1.85 4.91 16.47
N PRO A 4 -1.88 3.60 16.78
CA PRO A 4 -1.68 2.57 15.76
C PRO A 4 -2.82 2.60 14.74
N ALA A 5 -2.49 2.36 13.48
CA ALA A 5 -3.47 2.21 12.41
C ALA A 5 -4.33 0.97 12.71
N MET A 6 -5.55 1.19 13.19
CA MET A 6 -6.49 0.11 13.48
C MET A 6 -7.20 -0.35 12.20
N THR A 7 -7.22 -1.64 11.96
CA THR A 7 -8.19 -2.24 11.03
C THR A 7 -8.92 -3.35 11.80
N LEU A 8 -10.25 -3.21 11.90
CA LEU A 8 -11.13 -4.16 12.61
C LEU A 8 -10.81 -4.38 14.11
N GLY A 9 -10.17 -3.41 14.78
CA GLY A 9 -9.87 -3.48 16.20
C GLY A 9 -8.68 -4.37 16.58
N ILE A 10 -7.91 -4.85 15.60
CA ILE A 10 -6.66 -5.62 15.84
C ILE A 10 -5.46 -4.70 15.59
N PRO A 11 -4.49 -4.58 16.53
CA PRO A 11 -3.23 -3.91 16.27
C PRO A 11 -2.44 -4.75 15.26
N ALA A 12 -2.40 -4.30 14.00
CA ALA A 12 -1.46 -4.86 13.04
C ALA A 12 -0.06 -4.41 13.45
N GLU A 13 0.70 -5.29 14.09
CA GLU A 13 2.12 -5.04 14.34
C GLU A 13 2.81 -4.79 12.98
N PRO A 14 3.63 -3.73 12.85
CA PRO A 14 4.29 -3.44 11.59
C PRO A 14 5.17 -4.62 11.18
N GLY A 15 4.75 -5.36 10.15
CA GLY A 15 5.50 -6.48 9.57
C GLY A 15 4.76 -7.82 9.50
N GLN A 16 3.68 -8.03 10.28
CA GLN A 16 2.93 -9.28 10.20
C GLN A 16 1.77 -9.21 9.20
N PRO A 17 1.63 -10.20 8.30
CA PRO A 17 0.47 -10.28 7.42
C PRO A 17 -0.77 -10.76 8.19
N VAL A 18 -1.93 -10.28 7.75
CA VAL A 18 -3.23 -10.84 8.12
C VAL A 18 -3.82 -11.60 6.93
N THR A 19 -4.67 -12.59 7.17
CA THR A 19 -5.42 -13.23 6.07
C THR A 19 -6.58 -12.32 5.66
N GLY A 20 -6.63 -11.94 4.39
CA GLY A 20 -7.65 -11.00 3.92
C GLY A 20 -7.75 -10.93 2.40
N MET A 21 -8.40 -9.87 1.93
CA MET A 21 -8.50 -9.56 0.50
C MET A 21 -7.37 -8.63 0.08
N CYS A 22 -6.68 -8.96 -1.02
CA CYS A 22 -5.78 -8.04 -1.68
C CYS A 22 -6.61 -7.01 -2.45
N TRP A 23 -6.51 -5.74 -2.05
CA TRP A 23 -7.24 -4.64 -2.69
C TRP A 23 -6.52 -4.08 -3.91
N LEU A 24 -5.31 -4.58 -4.18
CA LEU A 24 -4.59 -4.33 -5.43
C LEU A 24 -4.98 -5.36 -6.50
N TRP A 25 -4.33 -5.25 -7.64
CA TRP A 25 -4.68 -5.89 -8.91
C TRP A 25 -5.10 -7.36 -8.87
N CYS A 26 -4.48 -8.21 -8.03
CA CYS A 26 -4.77 -9.63 -8.07
C CYS A 26 -6.14 -10.00 -7.49
N GLY A 27 -6.77 -9.14 -6.69
CA GLY A 27 -8.11 -9.36 -6.13
C GLY A 27 -8.24 -10.61 -5.23
N GLY A 28 -7.14 -11.24 -4.82
CA GLY A 28 -7.18 -12.51 -4.09
C GLY A 28 -7.87 -12.35 -2.73
N THR A 29 -8.87 -13.19 -2.46
CA THR A 29 -9.64 -13.23 -1.22
C THR A 29 -9.17 -14.41 -0.36
N ALA A 30 -8.69 -14.18 0.86
CA ALA A 30 -8.03 -15.14 1.76
C ALA A 30 -6.55 -15.42 1.48
N VAL A 31 -5.80 -14.37 1.14
CA VAL A 31 -4.33 -14.41 1.03
C VAL A 31 -3.67 -13.62 2.17
N PRO A 32 -2.40 -13.90 2.51
CA PRO A 32 -1.63 -13.02 3.39
C PRO A 32 -1.53 -11.62 2.79
N VAL A 33 -1.99 -10.61 3.54
CA VAL A 33 -1.95 -9.20 3.16
C VAL A 33 -1.30 -8.35 4.23
N TRP A 34 -0.56 -7.34 3.80
CA TRP A 34 0.08 -6.35 4.66
C TRP A 34 -0.58 -4.99 4.46
N TRP A 35 -0.52 -4.17 5.51
CA TRP A 35 -0.96 -2.79 5.45
C TRP A 35 -0.07 -2.02 4.49
N ALA A 36 -0.67 -1.41 3.48
CA ALA A 36 0.02 -0.68 2.41
C ALA A 36 -0.05 0.85 2.60
N GLY A 37 -1.03 1.33 3.37
CA GLY A 37 -1.28 2.76 3.53
C GLY A 37 -2.75 3.06 3.87
N HIS A 38 -3.09 4.34 3.87
CA HIS A 38 -4.47 4.80 3.92
C HIS A 38 -4.98 5.12 2.50
N VAL A 39 -6.24 4.79 2.23
CA VAL A 39 -6.94 5.18 1.01
C VAL A 39 -8.16 6.00 1.37
N ARG A 40 -8.46 7.02 0.55
CA ARG A 40 -9.66 7.86 0.66
C ARG A 40 -10.38 7.90 -0.68
N ILE A 41 -11.70 7.68 -0.65
CA ILE A 41 -12.59 7.82 -1.81
C ILE A 41 -13.79 8.65 -1.36
N GLY A 42 -13.88 9.90 -1.82
CA GLY A 42 -14.86 10.86 -1.33
C GLY A 42 -14.75 11.07 0.19
N ALA A 43 -15.86 10.86 0.91
CA ALA A 43 -15.91 10.95 2.37
C ALA A 43 -15.41 9.68 3.08
N ALA A 44 -15.25 8.56 2.38
CA ALA A 44 -14.83 7.29 2.97
C ALA A 44 -13.30 7.20 3.09
N ALA A 45 -12.82 6.66 4.21
CA ALA A 45 -11.40 6.38 4.46
C ALA A 45 -11.23 4.97 5.02
N ALA A 46 -10.21 4.25 4.56
CA ALA A 46 -9.89 2.91 5.02
C ALA A 46 -8.38 2.63 4.94
N GLY A 47 -7.94 1.55 5.58
CA GLY A 47 -6.61 0.98 5.34
C GLY A 47 -6.59 0.20 4.02
N LEU A 48 -5.56 0.41 3.21
CA LEU A 48 -5.30 -0.37 2.00
C LEU A 48 -4.49 -1.61 2.37
N TRP A 49 -4.95 -2.78 1.96
CA TRP A 49 -4.33 -4.07 2.26
C TRP A 49 -3.95 -4.81 0.98
N ALA A 50 -2.73 -5.35 0.91
CA ALA A 50 -2.24 -5.98 -0.31
C ALA A 50 -1.30 -7.15 -0.03
N CYS A 51 -1.33 -8.15 -0.91
CA CYS A 51 -0.39 -9.27 -0.84
C CYS A 51 1.02 -8.83 -1.24
N GLN A 52 2.03 -9.58 -0.79
CA GLN A 52 3.44 -9.27 -1.03
C GLN A 52 3.78 -9.09 -2.52
N GLY A 53 3.24 -9.95 -3.40
CA GLY A 53 3.49 -9.85 -4.84
C GLY A 53 2.98 -8.54 -5.44
N CYS A 54 1.78 -8.11 -5.05
CA CYS A 54 1.23 -6.82 -5.49
C CYS A 54 1.99 -5.64 -4.87
N LEU A 55 2.38 -5.72 -3.60
CA LEU A 55 3.19 -4.67 -2.97
C LEU A 55 4.54 -4.49 -3.66
N GLN A 56 5.21 -5.59 -4.02
CA GLN A 56 6.47 -5.53 -4.76
C GLN A 56 6.28 -4.92 -6.15
N HIS A 57 5.16 -5.21 -6.82
CA HIS A 57 4.82 -4.58 -8.09
C HIS A 57 4.59 -3.07 -7.94
N LEU A 58 3.77 -2.66 -6.96
CA LEU A 58 3.54 -1.25 -6.64
C LEU A 58 4.85 -0.51 -6.37
N ALA A 59 5.73 -1.09 -5.56
CA ALA A 59 7.02 -0.50 -5.23
C ALA A 59 7.92 -0.31 -6.47
N ARG A 60 7.84 -1.22 -7.46
CA ARG A 60 8.55 -1.04 -8.75
C ARG A 60 7.98 0.14 -9.54
N MET A 61 6.66 0.29 -9.60
CA MET A 61 6.04 1.42 -10.30
C MET A 61 6.39 2.76 -9.64
N VAL A 62 6.35 2.84 -8.31
CA VAL A 62 6.71 4.06 -7.55
C VAL A 62 8.14 4.48 -7.87
N ARG A 63 9.10 3.56 -7.77
CA ARG A 63 10.51 3.85 -8.11
C ARG A 63 10.67 4.33 -9.56
N ALA A 64 9.98 3.68 -10.50
CA ALA A 64 10.04 4.08 -11.90
C ALA A 64 9.48 5.49 -12.13
N ALA A 65 8.41 5.86 -11.42
CA ALA A 65 7.84 7.21 -11.47
C ALA A 65 8.79 8.26 -10.86
N ASP A 66 9.42 7.95 -9.72
CA ASP A 66 10.39 8.84 -9.08
C ASP A 66 11.62 9.07 -9.98
N ASP A 67 12.17 8.01 -10.57
CA ASP A 67 13.29 8.08 -11.51
C ASP A 67 12.93 8.94 -12.74
N ALA A 68 11.72 8.77 -13.28
CA ALA A 68 11.25 9.56 -14.41
C ALA A 68 11.09 11.04 -14.05
N ALA A 69 10.52 11.34 -12.88
CA ALA A 69 10.36 12.70 -12.38
C ALA A 69 11.71 13.39 -12.16
N GLU A 70 12.71 12.66 -11.64
CA GLU A 70 14.06 13.16 -11.44
C GLU A 70 14.77 13.48 -12.76
N ARG A 71 14.65 12.60 -13.76
CA ARG A 71 15.19 12.87 -15.10
C ARG A 71 14.57 14.12 -15.72
N ALA A 72 13.25 14.28 -15.60
CA ALA A 72 12.55 15.45 -16.10
C ALA A 72 13.05 16.76 -15.45
N ARG A 73 13.29 16.76 -14.13
CA ARG A 73 13.86 17.92 -13.43
C ARG A 73 15.25 18.29 -13.95
N ARG A 74 16.11 17.31 -14.23
CA ARG A 74 17.46 17.54 -14.76
C ARG A 74 17.48 18.11 -16.17
N LEU A 75 16.53 17.72 -17.01
CA LEU A 75 16.41 18.25 -18.38
C LEU A 75 15.85 19.68 -18.42
N ALA A 76 15.20 20.11 -17.35
CA ALA A 76 14.64 21.46 -17.22
C ALA A 76 15.64 22.48 -16.66
N THR A 77 16.87 22.07 -16.37
CA THR A 77 17.97 22.91 -15.87
C THR A 77 19.01 23.11 -16.98
#